data_AF-A0A3N5UD60-F1
#
_entry.id   AF-A0A3N5UD60-F1
#
_cell.length_a   1.000
_cell.length_b   1.000
_cell.length_c   1.000
_cell.angle_alpha   90.00
_cell.angle_beta   90.00
_cell.angle_gamma   90.00
#
_symmetry.space_group_name_H-M   'P 1'
#
loop_
_entity.id
_entity.type
_entity.pdbx_description
1 polymer ?
#
loop_
_entity_poly.entity_id
_entity_poly.type
_entity_poly.pdbx_seq_one_letter_code
_entity_poly.pdbx_strand_id
1 'polypeptide(L)' 'MKHIVGLLVVLVALAACGAVAWAQQPKKVPRIGYLSSFDPATDSTRSEAVRRALRELGYIEGQNIAI' A
#
# COMPACT_ATOMS: atom_id res chain seq x y z
N MET A 1 -38.40 3.21 -25.56
CA MET A 1 -37.03 2.95 -26.09
C MET A 1 -36.00 3.99 -25.65
N LYS A 2 -36.24 5.30 -25.81
CA LYS A 2 -35.31 6.38 -25.40
C LYS A 2 -34.89 6.35 -23.91
N HIS A 3 -35.83 6.06 -23.01
CA HIS A 3 -35.57 5.96 -21.57
C HIS A 3 -34.69 4.76 -21.17
N ILE A 4 -34.78 3.65 -21.91
CA ILE A 4 -34.00 2.43 -21.66
C ILE A 4 -32.54 2.65 -22.04
N VAL A 5 -32.30 3.33 -23.16
CA VAL A 5 -30.95 3.71 -23.60
C VAL A 5 -30.29 4.66 -22.60
N GLY A 6 -31.03 5.66 -22.10
CA GLY A 6 -30.53 6.56 -21.06
C GLY A 6 -30.13 5.83 -19.77
N LEU A 7 -30.95 4.88 -19.31
CA LEU A 7 -30.65 4.08 -18.12
C LEU A 7 -29.39 3.23 -18.31
N LEU A 8 -29.23 2.58 -19.47
CA LEU A 8 -28.06 1.77 -19.79
C LEU A 8 -26.77 2.60 -19.80
N VAL A 9 -26.80 3.81 -20.37
CA VAL A 9 -25.63 4.71 -20.40
C VAL A 9 -25.22 5.11 -18.98
N VAL A 10 -26.17 5.42 -18.11
CA VAL A 10 -25.90 5.77 -16.71
C VAL A 10 -25.31 4.59 -15.94
N LEU A 11 -25.85 3.38 -16.13
CA LEU A 11 -25.34 2.16 -15.51
C LEU A 11 -23.90 1.85 -15.96
N VAL A 12 -23.60 1.99 -17.25
CA VAL A 12 -22.26 1.77 -17.79
C VAL A 12 -21.28 2.82 -17.27
N ALA A 13 -21.69 4.08 -17.18
CA ALA A 13 -20.85 5.15 -16.64
C ALA A 13 -20.53 4.93 -15.15
N LEU A 14 -21.52 4.55 -14.34
CA LEU A 14 -21.33 4.22 -12.92
C LEU A 14 -20.39 3.02 -12.72
N ALA A 15 -20.58 1.95 -13.52
CA ALA A 15 -19.72 0.78 -13.46
C ALA A 15 -18.27 1.10 -13.86
N ALA A 16 -18.08 1.92 -14.91
CA ALA A 16 -16.76 2.35 -15.35
C ALA A 16 -16.05 3.23 -14.31
N CYS A 17 -16.75 4.19 -13.69
CA CYS A 17 -16.18 5.02 -12.63
C CYS A 17 -15.78 4.21 -11.38
N GLY A 18 -16.60 3.22 -10.98
CA GLY A 18 -16.30 2.34 -9.85
C GLY A 18 -15.07 1.44 -10.07
N ALA A 19 -14.91 0.91 -11.29
CA ALA A 19 -13.79 0.04 -11.65
C ALA A 19 -12.44 0.79 -11.67
N VAL A 20 -12.43 2.03 -12.13
CA VAL A 20 -11.22 2.88 -12.17
C VAL A 20 -10.71 3.20 -10.77
N ALA A 21 -11.61 3.43 -9.80
CA ALA A 21 -11.25 3.74 -8.42
C ALA A 21 -10.53 2.59 -7.70
N TRP A 22 -10.80 1.34 -8.09
CA TRP A 22 -10.19 0.14 -7.49
C TRP A 22 -8.93 -0.32 -8.24
N ALA A 23 -8.88 -0.15 -9.56
CA ALA A 23 -7.80 -0.65 -10.40
C ALA A 23 -6.55 0.26 -10.46
N GLN A 24 -6.62 1.49 -9.96
CA GLN A 24 -5.53 2.49 -10.08
C GLN A 24 -5.01 3.02 -8.75
N GLN A 25 -5.34 2.41 -7.60
CA GLN A 25 -4.62 2.79 -6.38
C GLN A 25 -3.20 2.21 -6.46
N PRO A 26 -2.14 3.03 -6.62
CA PRO A 26 -0.80 2.53 -6.44
C PRO A 26 -0.76 1.96 -5.02
N LYS A 27 -0.31 0.70 -4.88
CA LYS A 27 -0.10 0.10 -3.56
C LYS A 27 0.79 1.07 -2.77
N LYS A 28 0.20 1.82 -1.85
CA LYS A 28 0.95 2.72 -0.98
C LYS A 28 1.80 1.83 -0.11
N VAL A 29 3.11 1.89 -0.31
CA VAL A 29 4.10 1.24 0.54
C VAL A 29 4.22 2.09 1.82
N PRO A 30 3.65 1.68 2.96
CA PRO A 30 3.80 2.41 4.21
C PRO A 30 5.28 2.49 4.62
N ARG A 31 5.66 3.62 5.21
CA ARG A 31 7.02 3.86 5.72
C ARG A 31 7.06 3.67 7.24
N ILE A 32 8.07 2.97 7.73
CA ILE A 32 8.26 2.66 9.15
C ILE A 32 9.56 3.31 9.60
N GLY A 33 9.49 4.36 10.42
CA GLY A 33 10.67 4.98 11.01
C GLY A 33 11.18 4.24 12.23
N TYR A 34 12.50 4.07 12.32
CA TYR A 34 13.18 3.57 13.52
C TYR A 34 14.02 4.69 14.14
N LEU A 35 13.71 5.06 15.39
CA LEU A 35 14.43 6.10 16.13
C LEU A 35 15.19 5.48 17.30
N SER A 36 16.43 5.91 17.47
CA SER A 36 17.29 5.47 18.57
C SER A 36 18.13 6.61 19.10
N SER A 37 18.41 6.57 20.40
CA SER A 37 19.32 7.50 21.08
C SER A 37 20.78 7.06 21.01
N PHE A 38 21.06 5.87 20.48
CA PHE A 38 22.41 5.31 20.37
C PHE A 38 23.04 5.62 19.01
N ASP A 39 24.37 5.58 18.95
CA ASP A 39 25.10 5.69 17.70
C ASP A 39 24.71 4.54 16.74
N PRO A 40 24.55 4.80 15.42
CA PRO A 40 24.12 3.78 14.46
C PRO A 40 24.97 2.51 14.45
N ALA A 41 26.28 2.60 14.70
CA ALA A 41 27.14 1.43 14.74
C ALA A 41 26.81 0.54 15.94
N THR A 42 26.55 1.16 17.11
CA THR A 42 26.20 0.44 18.34
C THR A 42 24.79 -0.13 18.34
N ASP A 43 23.84 0.52 17.65
CA ASP A 43 22.45 0.05 17.60
C ASP A 43 22.16 -0.89 16.41
N SER A 44 23.17 -1.14 15.57
CA SER A 44 23.06 -1.95 14.35
C SER A 44 22.39 -3.30 14.61
N THR A 45 22.83 -4.03 15.65
CA THR A 45 22.26 -5.33 16.06
C THR A 45 20.76 -5.24 16.35
N ARG A 46 20.31 -4.18 17.04
CA ARG A 46 18.91 -4.02 17.42
C ARG A 46 18.06 -3.61 16.22
N SER A 47 18.56 -2.70 15.38
CA SER A 47 17.91 -2.32 14.13
C SER A 47 17.75 -3.51 13.18
N GLU A 48 18.75 -4.41 13.11
CA GLU A 48 18.68 -5.64 12.32
C GLU A 48 17.70 -6.66 12.89
N ALA A 49 17.59 -6.77 14.21
CA ALA A 49 16.58 -7.61 14.86
C ALA A 49 15.16 -7.15 14.51
N VAL A 50 14.91 -5.83 14.49
CA VAL A 50 13.61 -5.28 14.04
C VAL A 50 13.33 -5.62 12.58
N ARG A 51 14.31 -5.42 11.68
CA ARG A 51 14.16 -5.78 10.25
C ARG A 51 13.91 -7.28 10.06
N ARG A 52 14.54 -8.15 10.87
CA ARG A 52 14.31 -9.60 10.85
C ARG A 52 12.90 -9.96 11.26
N ALA A 53 12.42 -9.46 12.40
CA ALA A 53 11.07 -9.73 12.89
C ALA A 53 9.99 -9.25 11.90
N LEU A 54 10.20 -8.08 11.26
CA LEU A 54 9.29 -7.60 10.21
C LEU A 54 9.22 -8.56 9.02
N ARG A 55 10.36 -9.10 8.57
CA ARG A 55 10.40 -10.11 7.50
C ARG A 55 9.70 -11.40 7.88
N GLU A 56 9.87 -11.87 9.12
CA GLU A 56 9.19 -13.07 9.63
C GLU A 56 7.66 -12.91 9.67
N LEU A 57 7.18 -11.67 9.89
CA LEU A 57 5.77 -11.31 9.79
C LEU A 57 5.27 -11.09 8.35
N GLY A 58 6.15 -11.26 7.36
CA GLY A 58 5.82 -11.08 5.93
C GLY A 58 5.96 -9.65 5.43
N TYR A 59 6.54 -8.73 6.21
CA TYR A 59 6.87 -7.38 5.75
C TYR A 59 8.26 -7.36 5.09
N ILE A 60 8.29 -7.07 3.80
CA ILE A 60 9.47 -7.11 2.93
C ILE A 60 9.74 -5.68 2.43
N GLU A 61 10.94 -5.20 2.75
CA GLU A 61 11.45 -3.90 2.31
C GLU A 61 11.38 -3.75 0.79
N GLY A 62 10.82 -2.63 0.32
CA GLY A 62 10.64 -2.33 -1.10
C GLY A 62 9.48 -3.08 -1.79
N GLN A 63 8.87 -4.08 -1.13
CA GLN A 63 7.73 -4.82 -1.67
C GLN A 63 6.40 -4.40 -1.04
N ASN A 64 6.34 -4.32 0.30
CA ASN A 64 5.13 -3.95 1.01
C ASN A 64 5.34 -2.97 2.17
N ILE A 65 6.59 -2.67 2.55
CA ILE A 65 6.96 -1.60 3.46
C ILE A 65 8.24 -0.90 2.96
N ALA A 66 8.52 0.27 3.52
CA ALA A 66 9.83 0.91 3.45
C ALA A 66 10.27 1.26 4.88
N ILE A 67 11.54 1.04 5.22
CA ILE A 67 12.11 1.24 6.57
C ILE A 67 13.20 2.31 6.50
#